data_AF-A0A839Y2W0-F1
#
_entry.id   AF-A0A839Y2W0-F1
#
_cell.length_a   1.000
_cell.length_b   1.000
_cell.length_c   1.000
_cell.angle_alpha   90.00
_cell.angle_beta   90.00
_cell.angle_gamma   90.00
#
_symmetry.space_group_name_H-M   'P 1'
#
loop_
_entity.id
_entity.type
_entity.pdbx_description
1 polymer ?
#
loop_
_entity_poly.entity_id
_entity_poly.type
_entity_poly.pdbx_seq_one_letter_code
_entity_poly.pdbx_strand_id
1 'polypeptide(L)'
;MTDTTASATPTDTTQPAGDSGAPRRRPALSPSRAGDFKQCPLLYRFRAIDRIPEPPTKAQVRGTLVHSVLERLFALPRGDRSPERAHELLAPTWEELSQQSPEWAELFAEDETGPDGHAAGWLDGAGKLLDAYFGLEDPNRLEPEACELHVETELGSGVRLRGYVDRLDVAPTGEIRVVDYKTGAAPRAIGEAKALFQMKFYAVVLWRTRGVVPRQLKLMYLRDGQDLAYTPDEDELARFERTLEAIWSAILAAGRTGDFRPSPSKLCDWCAHQSLCPAFGGTPPEYPGWPEPTGGEESALDRAD
;
A
#
# COMPACT_ATOMS: atom_id res chain seq x y z
N MET A 1 -56.70 -12.74 48.04
CA MET A 1 -55.60 -12.14 48.83
C MET A 1 -54.38 -13.03 48.64
N THR A 2 -53.86 -13.21 47.42
CA THR A 2 -52.84 -12.41 46.69
C THR A 2 -51.51 -12.31 47.43
N ASP A 3 -50.71 -13.37 47.27
CA ASP A 3 -49.26 -13.37 47.46
C ASP A 3 -48.60 -12.55 46.34
N THR A 4 -47.73 -11.61 46.69
CA THR A 4 -46.98 -10.77 45.74
C THR A 4 -45.49 -11.09 45.88
N THR A 5 -44.97 -11.81 44.90
CA THR A 5 -43.55 -12.10 44.70
C THR A 5 -42.87 -10.89 44.04
N ALA A 6 -41.83 -10.35 44.67
CA ALA A 6 -40.96 -9.33 44.09
C ALA A 6 -39.84 -10.00 43.28
N SER A 7 -39.60 -9.49 42.08
CA SER A 7 -38.55 -9.89 41.14
C SER A 7 -37.83 -8.63 40.63
N ALA A 8 -36.62 -8.83 40.08
CA ALA A 8 -35.68 -7.88 39.44
C ALA A 8 -34.61 -7.30 40.40
N THR A 9 -33.29 -7.26 40.10
CA THR A 9 -32.52 -7.43 38.84
C THR A 9 -31.04 -7.70 39.22
N PRO A 10 -30.27 -8.55 38.52
CA PRO A 10 -28.80 -8.55 38.63
C PRO A 10 -28.19 -7.57 37.62
N THR A 11 -27.25 -6.76 38.11
CA THR A 11 -26.50 -5.74 37.39
C THR A 11 -25.57 -6.39 36.34
N ASP A 12 -25.80 -6.06 35.08
CA ASP A 12 -24.98 -6.49 33.94
C ASP A 12 -23.62 -5.78 33.98
N THR A 13 -22.55 -6.56 34.01
CA THR A 13 -21.16 -6.09 34.02
C THR A 13 -20.70 -6.00 32.58
N THR A 14 -20.62 -4.77 32.06
CA THR A 14 -20.13 -4.49 30.71
C THR A 14 -18.67 -4.94 30.56
N GLN A 15 -18.45 -6.02 29.81
CA GLN A 15 -17.14 -6.41 29.28
C GLN A 15 -16.70 -5.44 28.16
N PRO A 16 -15.41 -5.08 28.07
CA PRO A 16 -14.92 -4.30 26.95
C PRO A 16 -14.89 -5.15 25.67
N ALA A 17 -15.23 -4.51 24.56
CA ALA A 17 -15.39 -5.11 23.25
C ALA A 17 -14.05 -5.59 22.64
N GLY A 18 -14.07 -6.86 22.20
CA GLY A 18 -13.37 -7.46 21.07
C GLY A 18 -12.01 -6.92 20.63
N ASP A 19 -10.95 -7.61 21.05
CA ASP A 19 -9.69 -7.73 20.33
C ASP A 19 -9.95 -8.49 19.01
N SER A 20 -9.98 -7.77 17.88
CA SER A 20 -9.98 -8.39 16.54
C SER A 20 -8.59 -8.96 16.27
N GLY A 21 -8.35 -10.16 16.81
CA GLY A 21 -7.10 -10.92 16.77
C GLY A 21 -6.68 -11.36 15.37
N ALA A 22 -6.31 -10.43 14.50
CA ALA A 22 -5.47 -10.72 13.35
C ALA A 22 -4.03 -10.98 13.85
N PRO A 23 -3.41 -12.13 13.52
CA PRO A 23 -2.07 -12.46 13.99
C PRO A 23 -1.05 -11.39 13.53
N ARG A 24 -0.28 -10.86 14.48
CA ARG A 24 0.63 -9.72 14.28
C ARG A 24 2.01 -10.21 13.84
N ARG A 25 2.36 -10.26 12.56
CA ARG A 25 3.69 -10.76 12.12
C ARG A 25 4.88 -9.97 12.70
N ARG A 26 6.09 -10.58 12.68
CA ARG A 26 7.37 -9.87 12.99
C ARG A 26 7.38 -8.55 12.21
N PRO A 27 7.62 -7.41 12.87
CA PRO A 27 7.67 -6.12 12.20
C PRO A 27 8.68 -6.15 11.04
N ALA A 28 8.23 -5.69 9.88
CA ALA A 28 9.04 -5.55 8.69
C ALA A 28 8.90 -4.12 8.16
N LEU A 29 9.99 -3.60 7.61
CA LEU A 29 10.01 -2.34 6.89
C LEU A 29 9.46 -2.58 5.48
N SER A 30 8.45 -1.80 5.08
CA SER A 30 7.98 -1.71 3.70
C SER A 30 8.30 -0.31 3.14
N PRO A 31 8.19 -0.09 1.82
CA PRO A 31 8.37 1.25 1.26
C PRO A 31 7.42 2.29 1.86
N SER A 32 6.14 1.94 2.04
CA SER A 32 5.11 2.82 2.64
C SER A 32 5.49 3.17 4.08
N ARG A 33 5.79 2.17 4.91
CA ARG A 33 6.21 2.33 6.32
C ARG A 33 7.48 3.15 6.48
N ALA A 34 8.48 2.93 5.63
CA ALA A 34 9.70 3.73 5.63
C ALA A 34 9.39 5.18 5.25
N GLY A 35 8.52 5.40 4.26
CA GLY A 35 8.02 6.71 3.86
C GLY A 35 7.29 7.43 4.99
N ASP A 36 6.37 6.75 5.66
CA ASP A 36 5.59 7.30 6.78
C ASP A 36 6.49 7.71 7.93
N PHE A 37 7.44 6.87 8.34
CA PHE A 37 8.34 7.21 9.44
C PHE A 37 9.24 8.41 9.11
N LYS A 38 9.77 8.46 7.88
CA LYS A 38 10.55 9.61 7.40
C LYS A 38 9.73 10.89 7.33
N GLN A 39 8.45 10.79 6.98
CA GLN A 39 7.55 11.93 6.89
C GLN A 39 7.13 12.42 8.27
N CYS A 40 6.72 11.51 9.15
CA CYS A 40 6.28 11.78 10.51
C CYS A 40 6.30 10.49 11.34
N PRO A 41 7.19 10.36 12.35
CA PRO A 41 7.22 9.19 13.23
C PRO A 41 5.88 8.86 13.90
N LEU A 42 5.10 9.89 14.27
CA LEU A 42 3.76 9.68 14.83
C LEU A 42 2.76 9.09 13.81
N LEU A 43 2.87 9.46 12.53
CA LEU A 43 2.05 8.85 11.47
C LEU A 43 2.38 7.37 11.32
N TYR A 44 3.67 7.01 11.30
CA TYR A 44 4.10 5.62 11.30
C TYR A 44 3.52 4.85 12.48
N ARG A 45 3.52 5.44 13.69
CA ARG A 45 2.92 4.80 14.86
C ARG A 45 1.43 4.55 14.65
N PHE A 46 0.66 5.57 14.25
CA PHE A 46 -0.79 5.44 14.06
C PHE A 46 -1.16 4.37 13.05
N ARG A 47 -0.43 4.28 11.93
CA ARG A 47 -0.67 3.30 10.87
C ARG A 47 -0.14 1.91 11.17
N ALA A 48 1.15 1.81 11.50
CA ALA A 48 1.85 0.53 11.55
C ALA A 48 1.77 -0.16 12.92
N ILE A 49 1.63 0.60 14.01
CA ILE A 49 1.61 0.07 15.39
C ILE A 49 0.19 0.08 15.94
N ASP A 50 -0.42 1.26 16.01
CA ASP A 50 -1.76 1.43 16.59
C ASP A 50 -2.84 0.88 15.63
N ARG A 51 -2.54 0.82 14.32
CA ARG A 51 -3.45 0.36 13.24
C ARG A 51 -4.80 1.05 13.27
N ILE A 52 -4.78 2.37 13.47
CA ILE A 52 -5.98 3.20 13.48
C ILE A 52 -6.59 3.17 12.08
N PRO A 53 -7.83 2.71 11.91
CA PRO A 53 -8.47 2.64 10.60
C PRO A 53 -8.52 4.02 9.92
N GLU A 54 -8.19 4.05 8.63
CA GLU A 54 -8.33 5.22 7.78
C GLU A 54 -9.33 4.90 6.67
N PRO A 55 -10.41 5.68 6.51
CA PRO A 55 -11.29 5.49 5.38
C PRO A 55 -10.50 5.73 4.08
N PRO A 56 -10.49 4.77 3.13
CA PRO A 56 -9.75 4.94 1.90
C PRO A 56 -10.39 6.02 1.04
N THR A 57 -9.58 6.78 0.32
CA THR A 57 -10.10 7.75 -0.65
C THR A 57 -10.53 7.06 -1.94
N LYS A 58 -11.48 7.67 -2.69
CA LYS A 58 -11.86 7.22 -4.04
C LYS A 58 -10.64 7.01 -4.98
N ALA A 59 -9.56 7.78 -4.77
CA ALA A 59 -8.33 7.64 -5.55
C ALA A 59 -7.50 6.40 -5.17
N GLN A 60 -7.40 6.09 -3.87
CA GLN A 60 -6.74 4.86 -3.40
C GLN A 60 -7.47 3.61 -3.88
N VAL A 61 -8.80 3.59 -3.71
CA VAL A 61 -9.65 2.49 -4.20
C VAL A 61 -9.49 2.31 -5.72
N ARG A 62 -9.31 3.40 -6.47
CA ARG A 62 -9.11 3.33 -7.94
C ARG A 62 -7.76 2.71 -8.27
N GLY A 63 -6.72 3.07 -7.51
CA GLY A 63 -5.41 2.45 -7.58
C GLY A 63 -5.50 0.95 -7.43
N THR A 64 -6.08 0.47 -6.33
CA THR A 64 -6.25 -0.96 -6.05
C THR A 64 -7.01 -1.67 -7.17
N LEU A 65 -8.14 -1.13 -7.62
CA LEU A 65 -8.91 -1.72 -8.72
C LEU A 65 -8.08 -1.84 -10.01
N VAL A 66 -7.40 -0.77 -10.41
CA VAL A 66 -6.59 -0.78 -11.64
C VAL A 66 -5.44 -1.77 -11.55
N HIS A 67 -4.76 -1.86 -10.40
CA HIS A 67 -3.67 -2.83 -10.19
C HIS A 67 -4.19 -4.27 -10.27
N SER A 68 -5.32 -4.57 -9.60
CA SER A 68 -5.94 -5.89 -9.66
C SER A 68 -6.41 -6.27 -11.08
N VAL A 69 -6.90 -5.31 -11.86
CA VAL A 69 -7.25 -5.57 -13.27
C VAL A 69 -6.02 -5.83 -14.12
N LEU A 70 -4.92 -5.10 -13.93
CA LEU A 70 -3.67 -5.34 -14.64
C LEU A 70 -3.07 -6.70 -14.26
N GLU A 71 -3.10 -7.10 -13.00
CA GLU A 71 -2.71 -8.44 -12.54
C GLU A 71 -3.51 -9.52 -13.28
N ARG A 72 -4.85 -9.39 -13.32
CA ARG A 72 -5.75 -10.33 -14.03
C ARG A 72 -5.53 -10.34 -15.53
N LEU A 73 -5.25 -9.18 -16.13
CA LEU A 73 -4.93 -9.07 -17.55
C LEU A 73 -3.66 -9.86 -17.88
N PHE A 74 -2.62 -9.77 -17.05
CA PHE A 74 -1.37 -10.51 -17.24
C PHE A 74 -1.49 -12.01 -16.94
N ALA A 75 -2.47 -12.43 -16.15
CA ALA A 75 -2.81 -13.84 -15.97
C ALA A 75 -3.43 -14.48 -17.24
N LEU A 76 -3.89 -13.68 -18.22
CA LEU A 76 -4.36 -14.19 -19.50
C LEU A 76 -3.19 -14.58 -20.42
N PRO A 77 -3.40 -15.54 -21.34
CA PRO A 77 -2.41 -15.86 -22.37
C PRO A 77 -2.04 -14.66 -23.25
N ARG A 78 -0.82 -14.64 -23.77
CA ARG A 78 -0.44 -13.70 -24.85
C ARG A 78 -1.36 -13.91 -26.05
N GLY A 79 -1.82 -12.80 -26.64
CA GLY A 79 -2.83 -12.76 -27.69
C GLY A 79 -4.20 -12.32 -27.16
N ASP A 80 -4.51 -12.63 -25.89
CA ASP A 80 -5.81 -12.33 -25.28
C ASP A 80 -5.79 -11.05 -24.42
N ARG A 81 -4.62 -10.39 -24.29
CA ARG A 81 -4.44 -9.19 -23.48
C ARG A 81 -4.77 -7.95 -24.31
N SER A 82 -6.06 -7.64 -24.48
CA SER A 82 -6.54 -6.50 -25.26
C SER A 82 -7.18 -5.40 -24.39
N PRO A 83 -7.34 -4.17 -24.90
CA PRO A 83 -8.09 -3.12 -24.22
C PRO A 83 -9.49 -3.58 -23.84
N GLU A 84 -10.22 -4.19 -24.78
CA GLU A 84 -11.58 -4.71 -24.56
C GLU A 84 -11.60 -5.69 -23.40
N ARG A 85 -10.61 -6.60 -23.35
CA ARG A 85 -10.52 -7.59 -22.28
C ARG A 85 -10.19 -6.96 -20.92
N ALA A 86 -9.37 -5.91 -20.88
CA ALA A 86 -9.11 -5.15 -19.66
C ALA A 86 -10.38 -4.44 -19.14
N HIS A 87 -11.19 -3.86 -20.03
CA HIS A 87 -12.48 -3.26 -19.67
C HIS A 87 -13.48 -4.30 -19.15
N GLU A 88 -13.55 -5.47 -19.77
CA GLU A 88 -14.40 -6.59 -19.29
C GLU A 88 -14.04 -7.06 -17.87
N LEU A 89 -12.78 -6.90 -17.45
CA LEU A 89 -12.32 -7.29 -16.12
C LEU A 89 -12.69 -6.26 -15.03
N LEU A 90 -13.04 -5.02 -15.37
CA LEU A 90 -13.30 -3.96 -14.38
C LEU A 90 -14.49 -4.28 -13.47
N ALA A 91 -15.66 -4.53 -14.05
CA ALA A 91 -16.88 -4.77 -13.30
C ALA A 91 -16.79 -5.97 -12.34
N PRO A 92 -16.35 -7.18 -12.76
CA PRO A 92 -16.24 -8.32 -11.85
C PRO A 92 -15.16 -8.11 -10.78
N THR A 93 -14.07 -7.40 -11.09
CA THR A 93 -13.02 -7.10 -10.10
C THR A 93 -13.51 -6.08 -9.07
N TRP A 94 -14.25 -5.07 -9.50
CA TRP A 94 -14.90 -4.11 -8.60
C TRP A 94 -15.90 -4.79 -7.67
N GLU A 95 -16.77 -5.66 -8.21
CA GLU A 95 -17.76 -6.40 -7.43
C GLU A 95 -17.08 -7.27 -6.36
N GLU A 96 -16.02 -7.99 -6.72
CA GLU A 96 -15.27 -8.83 -5.79
C GLU A 96 -14.58 -8.03 -4.69
N LEU A 97 -13.88 -6.94 -5.04
CA LEU A 97 -13.18 -6.11 -4.05
C LEU A 97 -14.14 -5.37 -3.12
N SER A 98 -15.24 -4.84 -3.64
CA SER A 98 -16.26 -4.14 -2.84
C SER A 98 -17.03 -5.08 -1.91
N GLN A 99 -17.14 -6.37 -2.24
CA GLN A 99 -17.67 -7.38 -1.30
C GLN A 99 -16.71 -7.66 -0.13
N GLN A 100 -15.40 -7.54 -0.35
CA GLN A 100 -14.38 -7.73 0.70
C GLN A 100 -14.24 -6.51 1.62
N SER A 101 -14.56 -5.32 1.11
CA SER A 101 -14.56 -4.05 1.83
C SER A 101 -15.90 -3.31 1.67
N PRO A 102 -16.94 -3.69 2.45
CA PRO A 102 -18.25 -3.03 2.39
C PRO A 102 -18.20 -1.51 2.58
N GLU A 103 -17.22 -1.00 3.33
CA GLU A 103 -16.97 0.43 3.55
C GLU A 103 -16.65 1.20 2.26
N TRP A 104 -16.22 0.54 1.18
CA TRP A 104 -16.01 1.19 -0.11
C TRP A 104 -17.32 1.65 -0.76
N ALA A 105 -18.43 0.99 -0.45
CA ALA A 105 -19.74 1.40 -0.96
C ALA A 105 -20.16 2.77 -0.38
N GLU A 106 -19.75 3.06 0.85
CA GLU A 106 -20.05 4.33 1.52
C GLU A 106 -19.38 5.53 0.83
N LEU A 107 -18.24 5.30 0.14
CA LEU A 107 -17.55 6.34 -0.63
C LEU A 107 -18.40 6.92 -1.77
N PHE A 108 -19.41 6.19 -2.23
CA PHE A 108 -20.30 6.58 -3.33
C PHE A 108 -21.74 6.84 -2.86
N ALA A 109 -21.98 6.87 -1.54
CA ALA A 109 -23.31 7.13 -0.97
C ALA A 109 -23.70 8.61 -0.99
N GLU A 110 -22.72 9.51 -1.05
CA GLU A 110 -22.96 10.95 -1.19
C GLU A 110 -23.11 11.31 -2.68
N ASP A 111 -24.18 12.02 -3.03
CA ASP A 111 -24.41 12.60 -4.36
C ASP A 111 -23.43 13.75 -4.63
N GLU A 112 -22.16 13.41 -4.82
CA GLU A 112 -21.15 14.37 -5.27
C GLU A 112 -21.42 14.77 -6.72
N THR A 113 -21.38 16.07 -6.99
CA THR A 113 -21.51 16.58 -8.35
C THR A 113 -20.18 16.38 -9.10
N GLY A 114 -20.16 15.45 -10.05
CA GLY A 114 -18.99 15.22 -10.90
C GLY A 114 -18.98 13.82 -11.52
N PRO A 115 -18.08 13.57 -12.49
CA PRO A 115 -17.97 12.27 -13.15
C PRO A 115 -17.59 11.13 -12.20
N ASP A 116 -16.91 11.45 -11.08
CA ASP A 116 -16.51 10.47 -10.06
C ASP A 116 -17.49 10.41 -8.87
N GLY A 117 -18.64 11.09 -8.98
CA GLY A 117 -19.65 11.15 -7.91
C GLY A 117 -20.34 9.81 -7.69
N HIS A 118 -20.61 9.08 -8.78
CA HIS A 118 -21.23 7.76 -8.76
C HIS A 118 -20.25 6.67 -9.24
N ALA A 119 -20.45 5.44 -8.77
CA ALA A 119 -19.57 4.30 -9.06
C ALA A 119 -19.34 4.08 -10.56
N ALA A 120 -20.39 4.19 -11.40
CA ALA A 120 -20.26 3.95 -12.84
C ALA A 120 -19.32 4.95 -13.56
N GLY A 121 -19.34 6.24 -13.20
CA GLY A 121 -18.48 7.24 -13.83
C GLY A 121 -17.05 7.17 -13.29
N TRP A 122 -16.91 6.81 -12.02
CA TRP A 122 -15.62 6.48 -11.43
C TRP A 122 -14.96 5.24 -12.07
N LEU A 123 -15.75 4.22 -12.43
CA LEU A 123 -15.30 3.03 -13.18
C LEU A 123 -14.87 3.38 -14.60
N ASP A 124 -15.59 4.27 -15.29
CA ASP A 124 -15.15 4.83 -16.59
C ASP A 124 -13.79 5.54 -16.46
N GLY A 125 -13.58 6.26 -15.36
CA GLY A 125 -12.27 6.84 -15.02
C GLY A 125 -11.16 5.78 -14.86
N ALA A 126 -11.46 4.63 -14.26
CA ALA A 126 -10.52 3.51 -14.17
C ALA A 126 -10.22 2.88 -15.55
N GLY A 127 -11.24 2.75 -16.41
CA GLY A 127 -11.09 2.30 -17.80
C GLY A 127 -10.12 3.17 -18.61
N LYS A 128 -10.20 4.49 -18.46
CA LYS A 128 -9.26 5.42 -19.13
C LYS A 128 -7.80 5.23 -18.70
N LEU A 129 -7.56 4.84 -17.44
CA LEU A 129 -6.21 4.52 -16.97
C LEU A 129 -5.69 3.22 -17.60
N LEU A 130 -6.56 2.24 -17.80
CA LEU A 130 -6.22 1.02 -18.53
C LEU A 130 -5.94 1.31 -20.01
N ASP A 131 -6.73 2.16 -20.67
CA ASP A 131 -6.46 2.57 -22.05
C ASP A 131 -5.09 3.25 -22.18
N ALA A 132 -4.74 4.13 -21.23
CA ALA A 132 -3.44 4.77 -21.20
C ALA A 132 -2.28 3.78 -21.02
N TYR A 133 -2.48 2.69 -20.26
CA TYR A 133 -1.51 1.60 -20.15
C TYR A 133 -1.19 0.98 -21.53
N PHE A 134 -2.19 0.70 -22.35
CA PHE A 134 -1.98 0.16 -23.71
C PHE A 134 -1.28 1.15 -24.65
N GLY A 135 -1.37 2.46 -24.36
CA GLY A 135 -0.59 3.49 -25.05
C GLY A 135 0.89 3.51 -24.66
N LEU A 136 1.22 3.04 -23.46
CA LEU A 136 2.58 3.00 -22.93
C LEU A 136 3.35 1.75 -23.33
N GLU A 137 2.68 0.59 -23.41
CA GLU A 137 3.30 -0.66 -23.84
C GLU A 137 2.27 -1.69 -24.31
N ASP A 138 2.73 -2.64 -25.12
CA ASP A 138 1.93 -3.77 -25.60
C ASP A 138 2.12 -4.98 -24.67
N PRO A 139 1.11 -5.38 -23.87
CA PRO A 139 1.21 -6.52 -22.95
C PRO A 139 1.39 -7.87 -23.65
N ASN A 140 1.10 -7.99 -24.95
CA ASN A 140 1.27 -9.23 -25.69
C ASN A 140 2.72 -9.47 -26.13
N ARG A 141 3.58 -8.46 -26.00
CA ARG A 141 5.03 -8.55 -26.26
C ARG A 141 5.84 -8.91 -25.02
N LEU A 142 5.16 -9.08 -23.89
CA LEU A 142 5.77 -9.30 -22.58
C LEU A 142 5.29 -10.63 -22.01
N GLU A 143 6.16 -11.28 -21.24
CA GLU A 143 5.80 -12.37 -20.36
C GLU A 143 6.46 -12.10 -19.02
N PRO A 144 5.75 -11.45 -18.09
CA PRO A 144 6.29 -11.18 -16.78
C PRO A 144 6.59 -12.48 -16.06
N GLU A 145 7.65 -12.50 -15.25
CA GLU A 145 7.91 -13.64 -14.38
C GLU A 145 6.87 -13.70 -13.25
N ALA A 146 6.45 -12.53 -12.76
CA ALA A 146 5.41 -12.40 -11.76
C ALA A 146 4.70 -11.04 -11.84
N CYS A 147 3.43 -11.02 -11.46
CA CYS A 147 2.69 -9.80 -11.09
C CYS A 147 2.32 -9.91 -9.61
N GLU A 148 2.18 -8.77 -8.93
CA GLU A 148 1.87 -8.69 -7.50
C GLU A 148 2.80 -9.58 -6.65
N LEU A 149 4.09 -9.56 -6.98
CA LEU A 149 5.09 -10.43 -6.36
C LEU A 149 5.37 -9.98 -4.93
N HIS A 150 4.96 -10.81 -3.96
CA HIS A 150 5.42 -10.66 -2.58
C HIS A 150 6.93 -10.89 -2.52
N VAL A 151 7.67 -9.85 -2.12
CA VAL A 151 9.12 -9.90 -1.93
C VAL A 151 9.45 -9.71 -0.46
N GLU A 152 10.40 -10.51 0.02
CA GLU A 152 10.85 -10.42 1.40
C GLU A 152 12.32 -10.81 1.52
N THR A 153 13.07 -10.09 2.35
CA THR A 153 14.45 -10.44 2.70
C THR A 153 14.80 -9.93 4.10
N GLU A 154 15.79 -10.54 4.74
CA GLU A 154 16.38 -10.03 5.97
C GLU A 154 17.83 -9.58 5.65
N LEU A 155 18.12 -8.30 5.89
CA LEU A 155 19.46 -7.75 5.68
C LEU A 155 20.44 -8.29 6.73
N GLY A 156 21.75 -8.14 6.50
CA GLY A 156 22.78 -8.58 7.44
C GLY A 156 22.69 -7.95 8.84
N SER A 157 22.04 -6.79 8.95
CA SER A 157 21.71 -6.11 10.20
C SER A 157 20.49 -6.67 10.95
N GLY A 158 19.78 -7.64 10.38
CA GLY A 158 18.53 -8.21 10.93
C GLY A 158 17.26 -7.43 10.58
N VAL A 159 17.37 -6.39 9.73
CA VAL A 159 16.22 -5.63 9.22
C VAL A 159 15.45 -6.51 8.24
N ARG A 160 14.16 -6.76 8.51
CA ARG A 160 13.29 -7.45 7.57
C ARG A 160 12.65 -6.45 6.62
N LEU A 161 12.92 -6.60 5.33
CA LEU A 161 12.29 -5.84 4.26
C LEU A 161 11.17 -6.66 3.65
N ARG A 162 10.00 -6.05 3.45
CA ARG A 162 8.84 -6.69 2.80
C ARG A 162 8.09 -5.71 1.91
N GLY A 163 7.56 -6.19 0.79
CA GLY A 163 6.52 -5.49 0.05
C GLY A 163 6.03 -6.28 -1.14
N TYR A 164 5.30 -5.61 -2.02
CA TYR A 164 4.72 -6.19 -3.24
C TYR A 164 5.22 -5.41 -4.45
N VAL A 165 5.74 -6.13 -5.44
CA VAL A 165 6.14 -5.56 -6.73
C VAL A 165 5.01 -5.79 -7.72
N ASP A 166 4.43 -4.72 -8.27
CA ASP A 166 3.29 -4.81 -9.19
C ASP A 166 3.58 -5.72 -10.38
N ARG A 167 4.76 -5.56 -11.01
CA ARG A 167 5.22 -6.48 -12.08
C ARG A 167 6.74 -6.62 -12.13
N LEU A 168 7.18 -7.86 -12.26
CA LEU A 168 8.58 -8.22 -12.45
C LEU A 168 8.78 -8.90 -13.81
N ASP A 169 9.54 -8.27 -14.68
CA ASP A 169 9.93 -8.83 -15.96
C ASP A 169 11.39 -9.34 -15.89
N VAL A 170 11.63 -10.55 -16.39
CA VAL A 170 12.97 -11.14 -16.45
C VAL A 170 13.26 -11.56 -17.88
N ALA A 171 14.31 -10.99 -18.48
CA ALA A 171 14.74 -11.34 -19.82
C ALA A 171 15.35 -12.76 -19.87
N PRO A 172 15.37 -13.44 -21.02
CA PRO A 172 16.06 -14.73 -21.17
C PRO A 172 17.55 -14.69 -20.80
N THR A 173 18.16 -13.52 -20.91
CA THR A 173 19.55 -13.22 -20.53
C THR A 173 19.73 -12.93 -19.03
N GLY A 174 18.64 -12.89 -18.25
CA GLY A 174 18.63 -12.75 -16.80
C GLY A 174 18.49 -11.31 -16.29
N GLU A 175 18.45 -10.31 -17.16
CA GLU A 175 18.23 -8.93 -16.74
C GLU A 175 16.81 -8.74 -16.20
N ILE A 176 16.74 -8.07 -15.05
CA ILE A 176 15.49 -7.82 -14.33
C ILE A 176 15.01 -6.40 -14.61
N ARG A 177 13.72 -6.25 -14.94
CA ARG A 177 13.00 -4.98 -14.98
C ARG A 177 11.87 -5.00 -13.94
N VAL A 178 11.93 -4.06 -13.01
CA VAL A 178 10.91 -3.86 -11.96
C VAL A 178 9.96 -2.78 -12.43
N VAL A 179 8.65 -3.06 -12.45
CA VAL A 179 7.62 -2.13 -12.89
C VAL A 179 6.63 -1.86 -11.75
N ASP A 180 6.30 -0.59 -11.57
CA ASP A 180 5.28 -0.12 -10.64
C ASP A 180 4.32 0.84 -11.37
N TYR A 181 3.03 0.58 -11.24
CA TYR A 181 1.97 1.37 -11.86
C TYR A 181 1.53 2.48 -10.91
N LYS A 182 1.31 3.67 -11.47
CA LYS A 182 0.82 4.83 -10.73
C LYS A 182 -0.42 5.39 -11.42
N THR A 183 -1.54 5.37 -10.70
CA THR A 183 -2.82 5.94 -11.16
C THR A 183 -2.96 7.44 -10.88
N GLY A 184 -2.07 8.00 -10.06
CA GLY A 184 -1.97 9.44 -9.79
C GLY A 184 -1.20 10.21 -10.86
N ALA A 185 -1.14 11.53 -10.71
CA ALA A 185 -0.37 12.39 -11.61
C ALA A 185 1.14 12.15 -11.43
N ALA A 186 1.89 12.26 -12.52
CA ALA A 186 3.33 12.22 -12.55
C ALA A 186 3.91 13.32 -11.65
N PRO A 187 4.89 13.00 -10.78
CA PRO A 187 5.51 13.99 -9.93
C PRO A 187 6.30 15.00 -10.77
N ARG A 188 6.37 16.23 -10.29
CA ARG A 188 7.39 17.18 -10.75
C ARG A 188 8.78 16.69 -10.29
N ALA A 189 9.86 17.22 -10.87
CA ALA A 189 11.24 16.84 -10.54
C ALA A 189 11.56 16.70 -9.03
N ILE A 190 10.99 17.57 -8.17
CA ILE A 190 11.18 17.52 -6.72
C ILE A 190 10.54 16.26 -6.08
N GLY A 191 9.46 15.73 -6.65
CA GLY A 191 8.75 14.54 -6.18
C GLY A 191 9.31 13.22 -6.70
N GLU A 192 10.14 13.23 -7.75
CA GLU A 192 10.77 12.03 -8.32
C GLU A 192 11.60 11.28 -7.28
N ALA A 193 12.25 11.99 -6.35
CA ALA A 193 13.03 11.37 -5.28
C ALA A 193 12.19 10.44 -4.38
N LYS A 194 10.92 10.79 -4.11
CA LYS A 194 9.99 9.95 -3.34
C LYS A 194 9.59 8.71 -4.13
N ALA A 195 9.30 8.88 -5.43
CA ALA A 195 8.93 7.76 -6.30
C ALA A 195 10.10 6.77 -6.47
N LEU A 196 11.32 7.27 -6.70
CA LEU A 196 12.52 6.45 -6.81
C LEU A 196 12.90 5.76 -5.50
N PHE A 197 12.53 6.30 -4.34
CA PHE A 197 12.76 5.64 -3.05
C PHE A 197 12.07 4.28 -2.99
N GLN A 198 10.79 4.22 -3.37
CA GLN A 198 10.03 2.96 -3.41
C GLN A 198 10.67 1.96 -4.39
N MET A 199 11.05 2.42 -5.58
CA MET A 199 11.67 1.56 -6.57
C MET A 199 13.04 1.01 -6.12
N LYS A 200 13.88 1.83 -5.50
CA LYS A 200 15.18 1.41 -4.95
C LYS A 200 15.03 0.43 -3.80
N PHE A 201 13.96 0.53 -3.03
CA PHE A 201 13.63 -0.47 -2.01
C PHE A 201 13.46 -1.85 -2.63
N TYR A 202 12.60 -1.99 -3.64
CA TYR A 202 12.42 -3.26 -4.33
C TYR A 202 13.68 -3.73 -5.04
N ALA A 203 14.48 -2.80 -5.58
CA ALA A 203 15.75 -3.13 -6.18
C ALA A 203 16.73 -3.77 -5.17
N VAL A 204 16.81 -3.27 -3.93
CA VAL A 204 17.61 -3.88 -2.86
C VAL A 204 17.07 -5.27 -2.51
N VAL A 205 15.75 -5.43 -2.32
CA VAL A 205 15.17 -6.74 -1.97
C VAL A 205 15.47 -7.78 -3.05
N LEU A 206 15.29 -7.42 -4.33
CA LEU A 206 15.57 -8.31 -5.46
C LEU A 206 17.07 -8.59 -5.61
N TRP A 207 17.92 -7.57 -5.42
CA TRP A 207 19.37 -7.77 -5.46
C TRP A 207 19.85 -8.74 -4.38
N ARG A 208 19.34 -8.63 -3.15
CA ARG A 208 19.71 -9.53 -2.05
C ARG A 208 19.13 -10.94 -2.19
N THR A 209 17.96 -11.09 -2.79
CA THR A 209 17.32 -12.40 -2.96
C THR A 209 17.82 -13.13 -4.22
N ARG A 210 18.21 -12.41 -5.27
CA ARG A 210 18.60 -12.99 -6.56
C ARG A 210 20.08 -12.85 -6.91
N GLY A 211 20.83 -12.04 -6.16
CA GLY A 211 22.25 -11.79 -6.42
C GLY A 211 22.55 -10.91 -7.63
N VAL A 212 21.53 -10.32 -8.26
CA VAL A 212 21.67 -9.50 -9.48
C VAL A 212 20.97 -8.16 -9.27
N VAL A 213 21.66 -7.06 -9.60
CA VAL A 213 21.08 -5.71 -9.58
C VAL A 213 20.08 -5.58 -10.73
N PRO A 214 18.82 -5.15 -10.46
CA PRO A 214 17.87 -4.93 -11.54
C PRO A 214 18.38 -3.92 -12.57
N ARG A 215 18.26 -4.28 -13.85
CA ARG A 215 18.77 -3.47 -14.96
C ARG A 215 17.95 -2.22 -15.19
N GLN A 216 16.66 -2.26 -14.84
CA GLN A 216 15.73 -1.15 -15.01
C GLN A 216 14.67 -1.15 -13.90
N LEU A 217 14.42 0.03 -13.34
CA LEU A 217 13.26 0.36 -12.52
C LEU A 217 12.36 1.26 -13.37
N LYS A 218 11.09 0.91 -13.52
CA LYS A 218 10.14 1.61 -14.37
C LYS A 218 8.90 1.99 -13.55
N LEU A 219 8.56 3.28 -13.56
CA LEU A 219 7.31 3.80 -13.03
C LEU A 219 6.42 4.17 -14.21
N MET A 220 5.17 3.71 -14.22
CA MET A 220 4.21 4.00 -15.28
C MET A 220 3.06 4.85 -14.74
N TYR A 221 3.06 6.13 -15.09
CA TYR A 221 2.03 7.09 -14.70
C TYR A 221 0.86 7.03 -15.68
N LEU A 222 -0.12 6.20 -15.35
CA LEU A 222 -1.26 5.88 -16.21
C LEU A 222 -2.15 7.10 -16.48
N ARG A 223 -2.29 8.00 -15.49
CA ARG A 223 -3.07 9.23 -15.66
C ARG A 223 -2.55 10.12 -16.78
N ASP A 224 -1.23 10.22 -16.90
CA ASP A 224 -0.57 11.12 -17.84
C ASP A 224 -0.06 10.39 -19.10
N GLY A 225 -0.16 9.06 -19.14
CA GLY A 225 0.39 8.24 -20.22
C GLY A 225 1.91 8.41 -20.35
N GLN A 226 2.62 8.49 -19.22
CA GLN A 226 4.08 8.71 -19.18
C GLN A 226 4.79 7.63 -18.37
N ASP A 227 6.03 7.33 -18.73
CA ASP A 227 6.91 6.46 -17.94
C ASP A 227 8.20 7.17 -17.49
N LEU A 228 8.69 6.75 -16.33
CA LEU A 228 10.01 7.10 -15.82
C LEU A 228 10.83 5.83 -15.70
N ALA A 229 11.96 5.79 -16.40
CA ALA A 229 12.90 4.68 -16.34
C ALA A 229 14.19 5.10 -15.62
N TYR A 230 14.68 4.23 -14.75
CA TYR A 230 15.91 4.44 -13.98
C TYR A 230 16.77 3.18 -13.99
N THR A 231 18.08 3.34 -14.19
CA THR A 231 19.05 2.24 -14.07
C THR A 231 19.83 2.42 -12.77
N PRO A 232 19.60 1.59 -11.74
CA PRO A 232 20.41 1.63 -10.52
C PRO A 232 21.77 0.95 -10.77
N ASP A 233 22.75 1.32 -9.96
CA ASP A 233 24.03 0.61 -9.84
C ASP A 233 24.22 -0.01 -8.45
N GLU A 234 25.17 -0.93 -8.33
CA GLU A 234 25.41 -1.67 -7.10
C GLU A 234 25.82 -0.76 -5.92
N ASP A 235 26.71 0.19 -6.16
CA ASP A 235 27.21 1.10 -5.14
C ASP A 235 26.10 1.99 -4.58
N GLU A 236 25.18 2.42 -5.45
CA GLU A 236 23.99 3.14 -5.06
C GLU A 236 23.05 2.30 -4.22
N LEU A 237 22.74 1.07 -4.65
CA LEU A 237 21.88 0.19 -3.87
C LEU A 237 22.51 -0.15 -2.51
N ALA A 238 23.83 -0.29 -2.43
CA ALA A 238 24.54 -0.47 -1.16
C ALA A 238 24.43 0.76 -0.24
N ARG A 239 24.50 1.99 -0.79
CA ARG A 239 24.22 3.23 -0.02
C ARG A 239 22.78 3.29 0.44
N PHE A 240 21.85 2.91 -0.42
CA PHE A 240 20.42 2.92 -0.14
C PHE A 240 20.07 1.91 0.96
N GLU A 241 20.66 0.71 0.92
CA GLU A 241 20.54 -0.30 1.96
C GLU A 241 20.92 0.25 3.34
N ARG A 242 22.08 0.90 3.47
CA ARG A 242 22.48 1.56 4.73
C ARG A 242 21.47 2.61 5.20
N THR A 243 20.80 3.27 4.26
CA THR A 243 19.72 4.22 4.59
C THR A 243 18.51 3.49 5.17
N LEU A 244 18.11 2.33 4.62
CA LEU A 244 17.03 1.49 5.16
C LEU A 244 17.38 0.99 6.56
N GLU A 245 18.63 0.56 6.79
CA GLU A 245 19.10 0.12 8.10
C GLU A 245 19.06 1.24 9.14
N ALA A 246 19.43 2.46 8.76
CA ALA A 246 19.34 3.63 9.64
C ALA A 246 17.88 3.99 9.98
N ILE A 247 16.97 3.94 8.99
CA ILE A 247 15.53 4.16 9.21
C ILE A 247 14.99 3.11 10.19
N TRP A 248 15.32 1.84 9.98
CA TRP A 248 14.86 0.77 10.87
C TRP A 248 15.40 0.92 12.29
N SER A 249 16.67 1.28 12.43
CA SER A 249 17.28 1.52 13.73
C SER A 249 16.59 2.64 14.50
N ALA A 250 16.20 3.72 13.80
CA ALA A 250 15.44 4.82 14.38
C ALA A 250 14.01 4.40 14.76
N ILE A 251 13.34 3.61 13.92
CA ILE A 251 12.02 3.02 14.22
C ILE A 251 12.09 2.17 15.49
N LEU A 252 13.09 1.29 15.62
CA LEU A 252 13.25 0.43 16.80
C LEU A 252 13.56 1.25 18.06
N ALA A 253 14.32 2.34 17.95
CA ALA A 253 14.57 3.24 19.08
C ALA A 253 13.29 3.95 19.55
N ALA A 254 12.49 4.45 18.63
CA ALA A 254 11.18 5.01 18.94
C ALA A 254 10.23 3.96 19.53
N GLY A 255 10.22 2.75 18.96
CA GLY A 255 9.42 1.62 19.45
C GLY A 255 9.73 1.21 20.88
N ARG A 256 11.01 1.19 21.27
CA ARG A 256 11.42 0.87 22.66
C ARG A 256 10.97 1.91 23.68
N THR A 257 10.91 3.18 23.27
CA THR A 257 10.65 4.31 24.19
C THR A 257 9.20 4.81 24.13
N GLY A 258 8.46 4.46 23.06
CA GLY A 258 7.19 5.08 22.71
C GLY A 258 7.31 6.51 22.17
N ASP A 259 8.52 7.06 22.03
CA ASP A 259 8.75 8.47 21.61
C ASP A 259 8.62 8.65 20.09
N PHE A 260 7.39 8.54 19.59
CA PHE A 260 7.04 8.84 18.21
C PHE A 260 6.60 10.30 18.07
N ARG A 261 7.55 11.19 17.81
CA ARG A 261 7.27 12.63 17.72
C ARG A 261 6.54 13.02 16.43
N PRO A 262 5.53 13.90 16.49
CA PRO A 262 4.96 14.47 15.28
C PRO A 262 6.00 15.35 14.56
N SER A 263 5.94 15.38 13.23
CA SER A 263 6.76 16.24 12.39
C SER A 263 5.86 17.14 11.52
N PRO A 264 5.41 18.30 12.04
CA PRO A 264 4.47 19.17 11.34
C PRO A 264 5.01 19.62 9.98
N SER A 265 4.16 19.53 8.95
CA SER A 265 4.46 19.96 7.59
C SER A 265 3.17 20.33 6.86
N LYS A 266 3.25 20.83 5.61
CA LYS A 266 2.07 21.08 4.76
C LYS A 266 1.24 19.82 4.49
N LEU A 267 1.82 18.63 4.67
CA LEU A 267 1.08 17.37 4.52
C LEU A 267 0.12 17.10 5.67
N CYS A 268 0.24 17.83 6.78
CA CYS A 268 -0.68 17.70 7.92
C CYS A 268 -2.12 18.09 7.55
N ASP A 269 -2.32 18.97 6.56
CA ASP A 269 -3.64 19.38 6.05
C ASP A 269 -4.43 18.19 5.46
N TRP A 270 -3.74 17.10 5.10
CA TRP A 270 -4.28 15.90 4.49
C TRP A 270 -4.09 14.64 5.36
N CYS A 271 -3.64 14.81 6.61
CA CYS A 271 -3.42 13.71 7.52
C CYS A 271 -4.74 13.29 8.18
N ALA A 272 -5.19 12.06 7.96
CA ALA A 272 -6.42 11.52 8.55
C ALA A 272 -6.42 11.54 10.10
N HIS A 273 -5.23 11.53 10.71
CA HIS A 273 -5.05 11.48 12.17
C HIS A 273 -4.82 12.85 12.81
N GLN A 274 -5.10 13.96 12.11
CA GLN A 274 -4.83 15.31 12.63
C GLN A 274 -5.54 15.55 13.98
N SER A 275 -6.78 15.06 14.13
CA SER A 275 -7.57 15.18 15.36
C SER A 275 -6.94 14.48 16.58
N LEU A 276 -6.06 13.50 16.35
CA LEU A 276 -5.33 12.77 17.39
C LEU A 276 -3.91 13.33 17.63
N CYS A 277 -3.47 14.28 16.81
CA CYS A 277 -2.09 14.75 16.82
C CYS A 277 -1.84 15.84 17.88
N PRO A 278 -0.86 15.68 18.80
CA PRO A 278 -0.51 16.69 19.79
C PRO A 278 -0.11 18.05 19.21
N ALA A 279 0.46 18.06 18.00
CA ALA A 279 0.82 19.31 17.32
C ALA A 279 -0.40 20.19 16.97
N PHE A 280 -1.60 19.61 16.99
CA PHE A 280 -2.88 20.27 16.73
C PHE A 280 -3.81 20.21 17.96
N GLY A 281 -3.28 19.91 19.15
CA GLY A 281 -4.05 19.79 20.39
C GLY A 281 -4.80 18.48 20.57
N GLY A 282 -4.61 17.50 19.67
CA GLY A 282 -5.14 16.16 19.80
C GLY A 282 -4.40 15.32 20.83
N THR A 283 -5.03 14.23 21.28
CA THR A 283 -4.42 13.26 22.21
C THR A 283 -4.31 11.91 21.52
N PRO A 284 -3.09 11.38 21.29
CA PRO A 284 -2.93 10.04 20.73
C PRO A 284 -3.42 8.99 21.73
N PRO A 285 -3.85 7.81 21.27
CA PRO A 285 -4.12 6.69 22.17
C PRO A 285 -2.89 6.34 23.02
N GLU A 286 -3.08 5.56 24.08
CA GLU A 286 -1.96 5.00 24.84
C GLU A 286 -1.10 4.11 23.92
N TYR A 287 0.23 4.16 24.08
CA TYR A 287 1.13 3.36 23.25
C TYR A 287 0.99 1.88 23.60
N PRO A 288 0.57 1.00 22.66
CA PRO A 288 0.29 -0.41 22.96
C PRO A 288 1.56 -1.26 23.15
N GLY A 289 2.74 -0.65 23.09
CA GLY A 289 4.02 -1.36 23.06
C GLY A 289 4.45 -1.74 21.65
N TRP A 290 5.67 -2.30 21.54
CA TRP A 290 6.19 -2.77 20.26
C TRP A 290 5.49 -4.07 19.85
N PRO A 291 4.97 -4.19 18.61
CA PRO A 291 4.23 -5.37 18.19
C PRO A 291 5.10 -6.65 18.22
N GLU A 292 4.62 -7.66 18.95
CA GLU A 292 5.23 -9.00 19.00
C GLU A 292 4.67 -9.95 17.94
N PRO A 293 5.48 -10.89 17.40
CA PRO A 293 5.12 -11.74 16.26
C PRO A 293 4.11 -12.87 16.54
N THR A 294 3.07 -12.99 15.71
CA THR A 294 2.24 -14.17 15.40
C THR A 294 1.91 -14.20 13.89
N GLY A 295 1.89 -15.39 13.26
CA GLY A 295 1.81 -15.54 11.79
C GLY A 295 0.38 -15.65 11.23
N GLY A 296 0.08 -14.95 10.13
CA GLY A 296 -1.15 -15.15 9.33
C GLY A 296 -1.08 -14.51 7.94
N GLU A 297 -1.91 -14.93 6.99
CA GLU A 297 -1.87 -14.60 5.55
C GLU A 297 -2.41 -13.19 5.21
N GLU A 298 -2.07 -12.64 4.03
CA GLU A 298 -2.26 -11.23 3.64
C GLU A 298 -3.17 -11.13 2.38
N SER A 299 -4.26 -10.38 2.46
CA SER A 299 -5.23 -10.15 1.37
C SER A 299 -4.74 -9.08 0.39
N ALA A 300 -5.40 -8.91 -0.77
CA ALA A 300 -5.04 -7.85 -1.73
C ALA A 300 -5.21 -6.43 -1.15
N LEU A 301 -6.17 -6.25 -0.24
CA LEU A 301 -6.41 -5.01 0.48
C LEU A 301 -5.25 -4.71 1.44
N ASP A 302 -4.72 -5.73 2.11
CA ASP A 302 -3.57 -5.57 3.01
C ASP A 302 -2.28 -5.17 2.28
N ARG A 303 -2.18 -5.42 0.96
CA ARG A 303 -1.01 -5.02 0.13
C ARG A 303 -1.00 -3.53 -0.19
N ALA A 304 -2.14 -2.87 -0.11
CA ALA A 304 -2.32 -1.46 -0.51
C ALA A 304 -1.88 -0.46 0.57
N ASP A 305 -1.61 -0.93 1.80
CA ASP A 305 -1.15 -0.15 2.97
C ASP A 305 0.36 -0.25 3.22
#